data_AF-A0A7W1BLI3-F1
#
_entry.id   AF-A0A7W1BLI3-F1
#
_cell.length_a   1.000
_cell.length_b   1.000
_cell.length_c   1.000
_cell.angle_alpha   90.00
_cell.angle_beta   90.00
_cell.angle_gamma   90.00
#
_symmetry.space_group_name_H-M   'P 1'
#
loop_
_entity.id
_entity.type
_entity.pdbx_description
1 polymer ?
#
loop_
_entity_poly.entity_id
_entity_poly.type
_entity_poly.pdbx_seq_one_letter_code
_entity_poly.pdbx_strand_id
1 'polypeptide(L)'
;VKVFEEKRTPESAEAEIVNAIREGYRNALSQWTIAEVFQNRAALSDSVRHHIQRKIGNRAVITNVFVRDIKAPEVIEQRRISAAAQAQVLDSAQKQLAIDSMNARGRVMRAQAEAEAKRLEAQSYAANPALLQLEIAKAQAQGLSNACRGQNVQVCVIGGTTADVGMLSRARP
;
A
#
# COMPACT_ATOMS: atom_id res chain seq x y z
N VAL A 1 -57.72 20.31 -36.31
CA VAL A 1 -57.57 19.17 -35.39
C VAL A 1 -57.88 17.89 -36.15
N LYS A 2 -56.90 17.30 -36.81
CA LYS A 2 -56.96 15.95 -37.40
C LYS A 2 -55.55 15.37 -37.33
N VAL A 3 -55.20 14.79 -36.19
CA VAL A 3 -53.89 14.12 -35.94
C VAL A 3 -54.11 12.69 -35.42
N PHE A 4 -55.32 12.15 -35.59
CA PHE A 4 -55.74 10.87 -35.00
C PHE A 4 -56.45 9.94 -36.00
N GLU A 5 -55.98 9.82 -37.23
CA GLU A 5 -56.56 8.84 -38.18
C GLU A 5 -55.56 7.91 -38.87
N GLU A 6 -54.25 8.10 -38.72
CA GLU A 6 -53.32 7.01 -38.98
C GLU A 6 -53.14 6.20 -37.70
N LYS A 7 -53.87 5.08 -37.64
CA LYS A 7 -53.51 3.96 -36.77
C LYS A 7 -52.06 3.61 -37.11
N ARG A 8 -51.10 4.10 -36.32
CA ARG A 8 -49.71 3.67 -36.42
C ARG A 8 -49.74 2.15 -36.41
N THR A 9 -49.17 1.53 -37.44
CA THR A 9 -49.01 0.08 -37.41
C THR A 9 -48.16 -0.26 -36.20
N PRO A 10 -48.42 -1.39 -35.51
CA PRO A 10 -47.60 -1.83 -34.39
C PRO A 10 -46.10 -1.79 -34.71
N GLU A 11 -45.73 -2.16 -35.93
CA GLU A 11 -44.36 -2.15 -36.46
C GLU A 11 -43.73 -0.74 -36.46
N SER A 12 -44.49 0.28 -36.87
CA SER A 12 -44.00 1.67 -36.89
C SER A 12 -43.79 2.22 -35.48
N ALA A 13 -44.66 1.84 -34.53
CA ALA A 13 -44.53 2.24 -33.14
C ALA A 13 -43.33 1.57 -32.47
N GLU A 14 -43.10 0.28 -32.74
CA GLU A 14 -41.92 -0.45 -32.27
C GLU A 14 -40.63 0.14 -32.82
N ALA A 15 -40.58 0.48 -34.11
CA ALA A 15 -39.41 1.10 -34.72
C ALA A 15 -39.07 2.46 -34.09
N GLU A 16 -40.07 3.30 -33.80
CA GLU A 16 -39.88 4.59 -33.13
C GLU A 16 -39.33 4.40 -31.71
N ILE A 17 -39.87 3.44 -30.95
CA ILE A 17 -39.41 3.12 -29.59
C ILE A 17 -37.96 2.59 -29.61
N VAL A 18 -37.64 1.67 -30.51
CA VAL A 18 -36.28 1.12 -30.65
C VAL A 18 -35.28 2.21 -31.01
N ASN A 19 -35.65 3.15 -31.89
CA ASN A 19 -34.80 4.28 -32.23
C ASN A 19 -34.60 5.23 -31.04
N ALA A 20 -35.66 5.51 -30.28
CA ALA A 20 -35.55 6.29 -29.04
C ALA A 20 -34.66 5.61 -27.99
N ILE A 21 -34.72 4.28 -27.88
CA ILE A 21 -33.85 3.49 -27.00
C ILE A 21 -32.39 3.60 -27.44
N ARG A 22 -32.10 3.38 -28.73
CA ARG A 22 -30.73 3.46 -29.28
C ARG A 22 -30.11 4.84 -29.06
N GLU A 23 -30.88 5.89 -29.35
CA GLU A 23 -30.44 7.26 -29.20
C GLU A 23 -30.30 7.65 -27.72
N GLY A 24 -31.21 7.19 -26.86
CA GLY A 24 -31.10 7.36 -25.40
C GLY A 24 -29.85 6.72 -24.83
N TYR A 25 -29.52 5.50 -25.25
CA TYR A 25 -28.29 4.80 -24.87
C TYR A 25 -27.04 5.56 -25.34
N ARG A 26 -26.99 5.99 -26.59
CA ARG A 26 -25.84 6.71 -27.15
C ARG A 26 -25.57 8.01 -26.41
N ASN A 27 -26.63 8.78 -26.13
CA ASN A 27 -26.52 10.05 -25.41
C ASN A 27 -26.14 9.84 -23.95
N ALA A 28 -26.70 8.84 -23.27
CA ALA A 28 -26.31 8.51 -21.91
C ALA A 28 -24.82 8.12 -21.86
N LEU A 29 -24.37 7.20 -22.71
CA LEU A 29 -22.97 6.75 -22.73
C LEU A 29 -21.97 7.87 -23.05
N SER A 30 -22.38 8.90 -23.81
CA SER A 30 -21.49 10.04 -24.12
C SER A 30 -21.10 10.88 -22.90
N GLN A 31 -21.87 10.81 -21.81
CA GLN A 31 -21.61 11.55 -20.58
C GLN A 31 -20.73 10.79 -19.59
N TRP A 32 -20.42 9.53 -19.88
CA TRP A 32 -19.71 8.64 -18.97
C TRP A 32 -18.33 8.29 -19.52
N THR A 33 -17.35 8.21 -18.62
CA THR A 33 -16.06 7.64 -18.96
C THR A 33 -16.14 6.11 -19.00
N ILE A 34 -15.22 5.49 -19.74
CA ILE A 34 -15.12 4.03 -19.83
C ILE A 34 -14.95 3.43 -18.42
N ALA A 35 -14.17 4.06 -17.55
CA ALA A 35 -13.94 3.58 -16.18
C ALA A 35 -15.24 3.53 -15.36
N GLU A 36 -16.04 4.59 -15.42
CA GLU A 36 -17.30 4.69 -14.66
C GLU A 36 -18.35 3.70 -15.15
N VAL A 37 -18.44 3.48 -16.46
CA VAL A 37 -19.33 2.49 -17.09
C VAL A 37 -19.09 1.08 -16.53
N PHE A 38 -17.82 0.72 -16.27
CA PHE A 38 -17.47 -0.58 -15.71
C PHE A 38 -17.61 -0.66 -14.19
N GLN A 39 -17.44 0.45 -13.46
CA GLN A 39 -17.50 0.47 -12.01
C GLN A 39 -18.92 0.58 -11.46
N ASN A 40 -19.83 1.31 -12.12
CA ASN A 40 -21.16 1.61 -11.57
C ASN A 40 -22.30 1.40 -12.59
N ARG A 41 -22.60 0.12 -12.86
CA ARG A 41 -23.63 -0.30 -13.82
C ARG A 41 -25.06 0.09 -13.43
N ALA A 42 -25.33 0.18 -12.12
CA ALA A 42 -26.65 0.57 -11.62
C ALA A 42 -26.95 2.03 -11.96
N ALA A 43 -26.03 2.93 -11.65
CA ALA A 43 -26.16 4.35 -11.96
C ALA A 43 -26.20 4.61 -13.48
N LEU A 44 -25.45 3.84 -14.27
CA LEU A 44 -25.54 3.88 -15.74
C LEU A 44 -26.95 3.50 -16.21
N SER A 45 -27.53 2.42 -15.67
CA SER A 45 -28.85 1.93 -16.06
C SER A 45 -29.94 2.96 -15.76
N ASP A 46 -29.84 3.65 -14.62
CA ASP A 46 -30.75 4.75 -14.26
C ASP A 46 -30.59 5.98 -15.16
N SER A 47 -29.35 6.35 -15.48
CA SER A 47 -29.06 7.44 -16.41
C SER A 47 -29.65 7.14 -17.80
N VAL A 48 -29.41 5.94 -18.31
CA VAL A 48 -29.97 5.47 -19.59
C VAL A 48 -31.50 5.50 -19.55
N ARG A 49 -32.12 4.96 -18.49
CA ARG A 49 -33.58 5.00 -18.31
C ARG A 49 -34.13 6.43 -18.41
N HIS A 50 -33.49 7.38 -17.75
CA HIS A 50 -33.89 8.79 -17.80
C HIS A 50 -33.73 9.41 -19.20
N HIS A 51 -32.66 9.09 -19.92
CA HIS A 51 -32.47 9.54 -21.30
C HIS A 51 -33.50 8.95 -22.27
N ILE A 52 -33.81 7.67 -22.13
CA ILE A 52 -34.84 6.99 -22.95
C ILE A 52 -36.23 7.57 -22.63
N GLN A 53 -36.59 7.72 -21.35
CA GLN A 53 -37.89 8.29 -20.95
C GLN A 53 -38.08 9.71 -21.47
N ARG A 54 -37.03 10.54 -21.46
CA ARG A 54 -37.08 11.91 -22.04
C ARG A 54 -37.33 11.90 -23.55
N LYS A 55 -36.78 10.94 -24.29
CA LYS A 55 -36.96 10.84 -25.75
C LYS A 55 -38.32 10.27 -26.13
N ILE A 56 -38.79 9.27 -25.38
CA ILE A 56 -40.11 8.64 -25.60
C ILE A 56 -41.25 9.59 -25.17
N GLY A 57 -41.02 10.41 -24.13
CA GLY A 57 -42.02 11.32 -23.58
C GLY A 57 -43.19 10.54 -22.96
N ASN A 58 -44.41 10.98 -23.22
CA ASN A 58 -45.63 10.37 -22.67
C ASN A 58 -46.15 9.18 -23.51
N ARG A 59 -45.37 8.70 -24.49
CA ARG A 59 -45.80 7.62 -25.41
C ARG A 59 -45.70 6.23 -24.79
N ALA A 60 -44.76 6.03 -23.86
CA ALA A 60 -44.60 4.80 -23.10
C ALA A 60 -43.86 5.09 -21.78
N VAL A 61 -44.08 4.24 -20.78
CA VAL A 61 -43.39 4.30 -19.49
C VAL A 61 -42.33 3.21 -19.46
N ILE A 62 -41.07 3.60 -19.25
CA ILE A 62 -39.96 2.66 -19.10
C ILE A 62 -39.86 2.25 -17.65
N THR A 63 -40.26 1.02 -17.35
CA THR A 63 -40.23 0.47 -15.99
C THR A 63 -38.79 0.25 -15.53
N ASN A 64 -38.02 -0.58 -16.25
CA ASN A 64 -36.66 -0.95 -15.89
C ASN A 64 -35.77 -1.03 -17.12
N VAL A 65 -34.49 -0.69 -16.95
CA VAL A 65 -33.44 -0.88 -17.95
C VAL A 65 -32.31 -1.63 -17.29
N PHE A 66 -31.81 -2.68 -17.95
CA PHE A 66 -30.69 -3.49 -17.46
C PHE A 66 -29.58 -3.51 -18.49
N VAL A 67 -28.37 -3.15 -18.07
CA VAL A 67 -27.17 -3.32 -18.89
C VAL A 67 -26.57 -4.70 -18.60
N ARG A 68 -26.72 -5.62 -19.55
CA ARG A 68 -26.25 -7.01 -19.40
C ARG A 68 -24.76 -7.16 -19.70
N ASP A 69 -24.37 -6.91 -20.95
CA ASP A 69 -23.03 -7.17 -21.46
C ASP A 69 -22.42 -5.89 -22.03
N ILE A 70 -21.27 -5.47 -21.48
CA ILE A 70 -20.47 -4.37 -22.03
C ILE A 70 -19.21 -5.00 -22.60
N LYS A 71 -19.10 -4.99 -23.94
CA LYS A 71 -17.91 -5.45 -24.65
C LYS A 71 -17.09 -4.24 -25.07
N ALA A 72 -15.97 -4.01 -24.38
CA ALA A 72 -14.97 -3.08 -24.85
C ALA A 72 -14.08 -3.74 -25.92
N PRO A 73 -13.56 -2.97 -26.90
CA PRO A 73 -12.53 -3.45 -27.80
C PRO A 73 -11.31 -3.95 -27.01
N GLU A 74 -10.66 -5.01 -27.49
CA GLU A 74 -9.56 -5.68 -26.79
C GLU A 74 -8.41 -4.73 -26.40
N VAL A 75 -8.12 -3.75 -27.25
CA VAL A 75 -7.08 -2.72 -27.01
C VAL A 75 -7.37 -1.90 -25.74
N ILE A 76 -8.64 -1.63 -25.43
CA ILE A 76 -9.03 -0.84 -24.25
C ILE A 76 -8.94 -1.69 -22.99
N GLU A 77 -9.32 -2.96 -23.06
CA GLU A 77 -9.18 -3.89 -21.93
C GLU A 77 -7.71 -4.11 -21.58
N GLN A 78 -6.85 -4.34 -22.57
CA GLN A 78 -5.41 -4.45 -22.36
C GLN A 78 -4.82 -3.19 -21.72
N ARG A 79 -5.24 -1.99 -22.17
CA ARG A 79 -4.82 -0.71 -21.56
C ARG A 79 -5.31 -0.53 -20.13
N ARG A 80 -6.51 -1.02 -19.79
CA ARG A 80 -7.00 -1.00 -18.39
C ARG A 80 -6.16 -1.90 -17.49
N ILE A 81 -5.87 -3.12 -17.95
CA ILE A 81 -5.07 -4.08 -17.20
C ILE A 81 -3.66 -3.52 -16.97
N SER A 82 -3.03 -2.97 -18.01
CA SER A 82 -1.69 -2.40 -17.89
C SER A 82 -1.67 -1.14 -17.01
N ALA A 83 -2.67 -0.27 -17.10
CA ALA A 83 -2.79 0.90 -16.23
C ALA A 83 -3.00 0.51 -14.76
N ALA A 84 -3.82 -0.50 -14.49
CA ALA A 84 -4.03 -1.02 -13.14
C ALA A 84 -2.74 -1.62 -12.56
N ALA A 85 -1.99 -2.39 -13.36
CA ALA A 85 -0.70 -2.94 -12.97
C ALA A 85 0.32 -1.83 -12.67
N GLN A 86 0.39 -0.78 -13.50
CA GLN A 86 1.27 0.37 -13.26
C GLN A 86 0.90 1.13 -11.98
N ALA A 87 -0.39 1.34 -11.74
CA ALA A 87 -0.87 1.99 -10.51
C ALA A 87 -0.48 1.19 -9.26
N GLN A 88 -0.57 -0.14 -9.32
CA GLN A 88 -0.15 -1.02 -8.23
C GLN A 88 1.36 -0.95 -7.95
N VAL A 89 2.19 -0.86 -9.00
CA VAL A 89 3.65 -0.70 -8.86
C VAL A 89 3.99 0.67 -8.26
N LEU A 90 3.28 1.73 -8.65
CA LEU A 90 3.49 3.05 -8.09
C LEU A 90 3.11 3.10 -6.61
N ASP A 91 1.96 2.54 -6.25
CA ASP A 91 1.49 2.47 -4.87
C ASP A 91 2.45 1.66 -3.98
N SER A 92 2.97 0.52 -4.47
CA SER A 92 3.96 -0.26 -3.73
C SER A 92 5.28 0.49 -3.54
N ALA A 93 5.74 1.21 -4.56
CA ALA A 93 6.94 2.04 -4.48
C ALA A 93 6.78 3.19 -3.45
N GLN A 94 5.62 3.84 -3.42
CA GLN A 94 5.33 4.90 -2.44
C GLN A 94 5.30 4.38 -1.01
N LYS A 95 4.68 3.21 -0.79
CA LYS A 95 4.67 2.54 0.51
C LYS A 95 6.07 2.16 0.96
N GLN A 96 6.88 1.61 0.07
CA GLN A 96 8.26 1.24 0.37
C GLN A 96 9.10 2.47 0.71
N LEU A 97 8.99 3.55 -0.07
CA LEU A 97 9.67 4.81 0.22
C LEU A 97 9.29 5.36 1.60
N ALA A 98 8.00 5.28 1.97
CA ALA A 98 7.54 5.72 3.29
C ALA A 98 8.21 4.90 4.41
N ILE A 99 8.23 3.57 4.28
CA ILE A 99 8.89 2.66 5.23
C ILE A 99 10.38 2.98 5.34
N ASP A 100 11.07 3.12 4.21
CA ASP A 100 12.51 3.38 4.18
C ASP A 100 12.86 4.73 4.81
N SER A 101 12.02 5.74 4.57
CA SER A 101 12.18 7.07 5.19
C SER A 101 12.02 7.01 6.71
N MET A 102 11.06 6.23 7.21
CA MET A 102 10.86 6.04 8.66
C MET A 102 12.01 5.26 9.29
N ASN A 103 12.47 4.19 8.63
CA ASN A 103 13.61 3.39 9.10
C ASN A 103 14.90 4.21 9.12
N ALA A 104 15.14 5.06 8.11
CA ALA A 104 16.28 5.96 8.08
C ALA A 104 16.24 6.96 9.25
N ARG A 105 15.10 7.63 9.47
CA ARG A 105 14.92 8.53 10.61
C ARG A 105 15.11 7.82 11.96
N GLY A 106 14.54 6.61 12.11
CA GLY A 106 14.69 5.80 13.30
C GLY A 106 16.14 5.36 13.58
N ARG A 107 16.95 5.14 12.54
CA ARG A 107 18.40 4.87 12.70
C ARG A 107 19.14 6.10 13.23
N VAL A 108 18.86 7.28 12.68
CA VAL A 108 19.50 8.53 13.14
C VAL A 108 19.11 8.84 14.58
N MET A 109 17.84 8.73 14.93
CA MET A 109 17.39 8.98 16.31
C MET A 109 18.01 8.00 17.32
N ARG A 110 18.10 6.70 16.97
CA ARG A 110 18.78 5.72 17.84
C ARG A 110 20.25 6.03 18.01
N ALA A 111 20.96 6.34 16.93
CA ALA A 111 22.36 6.71 17.00
C ALA A 111 22.60 7.98 17.85
N GLN A 112 21.72 8.97 17.74
CA GLN A 112 21.77 10.18 18.58
C GLN A 112 21.49 9.87 20.06
N ALA A 113 20.46 9.06 20.33
CA ALA A 113 20.14 8.66 21.70
C ALA A 113 21.27 7.84 22.35
N GLU A 114 21.88 6.93 21.60
CA GLU A 114 23.04 6.15 22.06
C GLU A 114 24.27 7.03 22.30
N ALA A 115 24.54 7.98 21.41
CA ALA A 115 25.65 8.92 21.59
C ALA A 115 25.46 9.79 22.85
N GLU A 116 24.24 10.28 23.06
CA GLU A 116 23.90 11.09 24.24
C GLU A 116 23.94 10.27 25.53
N ALA A 117 23.43 9.03 25.49
CA ALA A 117 23.52 8.11 26.62
C ALA A 117 24.98 7.86 27.02
N LYS A 118 25.86 7.57 26.06
CA LYS A 118 27.31 7.40 26.31
C LYS A 118 27.98 8.66 26.84
N ARG A 119 27.54 9.85 26.37
CA ARG A 119 28.05 11.13 26.87
C ARG A 119 27.69 11.34 28.35
N LEU A 120 26.44 11.07 28.72
CA LEU A 120 25.97 11.16 30.10
C LEU A 120 26.63 10.11 31.00
N GLU A 121 26.80 8.89 30.49
CA GLU A 121 27.52 7.81 31.18
C GLU A 121 28.99 8.19 31.43
N ALA A 122 29.68 8.74 30.43
CA ALA A 122 31.05 9.24 30.60
C ALA A 122 31.16 10.35 31.65
N GLN A 123 30.16 11.26 31.70
CA GLN A 123 30.10 12.30 32.75
C GLN A 123 29.86 11.71 34.13
N SER A 124 29.00 10.70 34.24
CA SER A 124 28.76 9.96 35.49
C SER A 124 30.06 9.33 36.02
N TYR A 125 30.84 8.68 35.17
CA TYR A 125 32.13 8.11 35.57
C TYR A 125 33.17 9.16 35.95
N ALA A 126 33.20 10.30 35.25
CA ALA A 126 34.10 11.40 35.59
C ALA A 126 33.76 12.02 36.96
N ALA A 127 32.47 12.12 37.30
CA ALA A 127 32.01 12.62 38.58
C ALA A 127 32.19 11.61 39.74
N ASN A 128 32.17 10.31 39.45
CA ASN A 128 32.33 9.25 40.45
C ASN A 128 33.21 8.09 39.94
N PRO A 129 34.53 8.16 40.09
CA PRO A 129 35.45 7.14 39.56
C PRO A 129 35.27 5.76 40.22
N ALA A 130 34.67 5.67 41.40
CA ALA A 130 34.34 4.41 42.05
C ALA A 130 33.27 3.61 41.29
N LEU A 131 32.34 4.28 40.59
CA LEU A 131 31.33 3.61 39.76
C LEU A 131 31.98 2.88 38.57
N LEU A 132 32.95 3.53 37.93
CA LEU A 132 33.70 2.94 36.82
C LEU A 132 34.44 1.67 37.27
N GLN A 133 35.08 1.68 38.43
CA GLN A 133 35.75 0.49 38.97
C GLN A 133 34.78 -0.65 39.26
N LEU A 134 33.59 -0.34 39.77
CA LEU A 134 32.55 -1.34 40.07
C LEU A 134 31.98 -1.96 38.79
N GLU A 135 31.89 -1.18 37.72
CA GLU A 135 31.44 -1.64 36.41
C GLU A 135 32.50 -2.48 35.68
N ILE A 136 33.78 -2.09 35.75
CA ILE A 136 34.90 -2.92 35.28
C ILE A 136 34.94 -4.26 36.02
N ALA A 137 34.78 -4.25 37.35
CA ALA A 137 34.74 -5.47 38.15
C ALA A 137 33.55 -6.36 37.79
N LYS A 138 32.37 -5.79 37.54
CA LYS A 138 31.19 -6.53 37.04
C LYS A 138 31.44 -7.14 35.66
N ALA A 139 31.99 -6.36 34.72
CA ALA A 139 32.29 -6.84 33.37
C ALA A 139 33.33 -7.97 33.38
N GLN A 140 34.36 -7.85 34.22
CA GLN A 140 35.36 -8.91 34.43
C GLN A 140 34.73 -10.16 35.04
N ALA A 141 33.89 -10.03 36.09
CA ALA A 141 33.20 -11.16 36.70
C ALA A 141 32.25 -11.87 35.72
N GLN A 142 31.55 -11.13 34.86
CA GLN A 142 30.70 -11.69 33.82
C GLN A 142 31.51 -12.37 32.72
N GLY A 143 32.60 -11.75 32.26
CA GLY A 143 33.52 -12.34 31.28
C GLY A 143 34.17 -13.63 31.79
N LEU A 144 34.60 -13.64 33.05
CA LEU A 144 35.11 -14.82 33.76
C LEU A 144 34.02 -15.90 33.89
N SER A 145 32.78 -15.53 34.22
CA SER A 145 31.67 -16.49 34.31
C SER A 145 31.32 -17.14 32.96
N ASN A 146 31.44 -16.40 31.85
CA ASN A 146 31.20 -16.93 30.50
C ASN A 146 32.37 -17.80 30.01
N ALA A 147 33.61 -17.43 30.35
CA ALA A 147 34.80 -18.25 30.10
C ALA A 147 34.75 -19.57 30.90
N CYS A 148 34.33 -19.54 32.17
CA CYS A 148 34.16 -20.73 33.01
C CYS A 148 32.88 -21.55 32.67
N ARG A 149 31.96 -21.07 31.80
CA ARG A 149 30.79 -21.85 31.33
C ARG A 149 31.07 -22.75 30.12
N GLY A 150 32.09 -22.42 29.31
CA GLY A 150 32.44 -23.17 28.10
C GLY A 150 33.31 -24.41 28.36
N GLN A 151 33.84 -24.56 29.58
CA GLN A 151 34.62 -25.72 29.98
C GLN A 151 34.02 -26.24 31.29
N ASN A 152 33.69 -27.52 31.32
CA ASN A 152 33.04 -28.23 32.41
C ASN A 152 34.02 -28.39 33.61
N VAL A 153 34.46 -27.27 34.20
CA VAL A 153 35.51 -27.24 35.21
C VAL A 153 34.87 -26.92 36.57
N GLN A 154 34.91 -27.89 37.48
CA GLN A 154 34.36 -27.78 38.84
C GLN A 154 35.15 -26.82 39.76
N VAL A 155 36.29 -26.28 39.30
CA VAL A 155 37.07 -25.28 40.05
C VAL A 155 37.71 -24.27 39.09
N CYS A 156 37.23 -23.02 39.08
CA CYS A 156 37.92 -21.90 38.41
C CYS A 156 38.89 -21.26 39.42
N VAL A 157 40.14 -21.73 39.47
CA VAL A 157 41.21 -21.09 40.26
C VAL A 157 41.86 -20.01 39.39
N ILE A 158 41.57 -18.75 39.67
CA ILE A 158 42.29 -17.63 39.08
C ILE A 158 43.58 -17.44 39.89
N GLY A 159 44.64 -18.12 39.48
CA GLY A 159 45.98 -17.89 39.99
C GLY A 159 46.49 -16.55 39.45
N GLY A 160 46.59 -15.54 40.32
CA GLY A 160 47.27 -14.30 39.99
C GLY A 160 48.74 -14.60 39.67
N THR A 161 49.11 -14.49 38.40
CA THR A 161 50.50 -14.33 37.98
C THR A 161 50.55 -13.21 36.96
N THR A 162 51.25 -12.15 37.35
CA THR A 162 51.72 -11.08 36.47
C THR A 162 52.63 -11.70 35.41
N ALA A 163 52.17 -11.79 34.17
CA ALA A 163 53.05 -12.04 33.02
C ALA A 163 52.42 -11.53 31.73
N ASP A 164 53.07 -10.52 31.16
CA ASP A 164 53.14 -10.20 29.74
C ASP A 164 51.84 -10.03 28.94
N VAL A 165 51.36 -8.78 28.93
CA VAL A 165 50.72 -8.19 27.74
C VAL A 165 51.81 -7.96 26.69
N GLY A 166 52.39 -9.05 26.20
CA GLY A 166 53.36 -9.09 25.12
C GLY A 166 52.63 -9.14 23.78
N MET A 167 52.83 -8.08 23.00
CA MET A 167 52.77 -8.05 21.53
C MET A 167 52.75 -9.45 20.88
N LEU A 168 51.79 -9.71 19.99
CA LEU A 168 52.07 -10.51 18.80
C LEU A 168 51.11 -10.16 17.66
N SER A 169 51.71 -9.48 16.68
CA SER A 169 51.24 -9.23 15.34
C SER A 169 50.65 -10.48 14.68
N ARG A 170 49.45 -10.36 14.11
CA ARG A 170 48.97 -11.34 13.11
C ARG A 170 49.61 -11.02 11.75
N ALA A 171 50.65 -11.76 11.42
CA ALA A 171 51.03 -12.05 10.05
C ALA A 171 50.06 -13.10 9.46
N ARG A 172 49.67 -12.90 8.20
CA ARG A 172 48.88 -13.85 7.38
C ARG A 172 49.69 -15.10 7.05
N PRO A 173 49.03 -16.21 6.75
CA PRO A 173 48.95 -16.64 5.35
C PRO A 173 47.53 -16.63 4.79
#